data_AF-E6LY32-F1
#
_entry.id   AF-E6LY32-F1
#
_cell.length_a   1.000
_cell.length_b   1.000
_cell.length_c   1.000
_cell.angle_alpha   90.00
_cell.angle_beta   90.00
_cell.angle_gamma   90.00
#
_symmetry.space_group_name_H-M   'P 1'
#
loop_
_entity.id
_entity.type
_entity.pdbx_description
1 polymer ?
#
loop_
_entity_poly.entity_id
_entity_poly.type
_entity_poly.pdbx_seq_one_letter_code
_entity_poly.pdbx_strand_id
1 'polypeptide(L)'
;MFNRVYALKPRLPKIGLHPELDAVASVMNRLFGQLTIVQYLLVKLNIGDAALLPSVIASYPILEPLPPSHLGIPENWQQNPLWSIN
;
A
#
# COMPACT_ATOMS: atom_id res chain seq x y z
N MET A 1 20.17 -15.22 5.01
CA MET A 1 19.92 -14.40 3.79
C MET A 1 18.41 -14.31 3.61
N PHE A 2 17.81 -13.13 3.85
CA PHE A 2 16.36 -12.95 4.04
C PHE A 2 15.55 -12.66 2.76
N ASN A 3 16.10 -12.96 1.58
CA ASN A 3 15.37 -12.81 0.32
C ASN A 3 14.69 -14.13 -0.07
N ARG A 4 13.66 -14.54 0.67
CA ARG A 4 12.75 -15.59 0.20
C ARG A 4 11.73 -14.90 -0.69
N VAL A 5 11.91 -15.03 -2.01
CA VAL A 5 10.85 -14.69 -2.97
C VAL A 5 9.62 -15.49 -2.55
N TYR A 6 8.59 -14.83 -2.03
CA TYR A 6 7.35 -15.49 -1.65
C TYR A 6 6.82 -16.21 -2.89
N ALA A 7 6.74 -17.55 -2.86
CA ALA A 7 6.27 -18.36 -3.98
C ALA A 7 4.82 -18.00 -4.37
N LEU A 8 4.06 -17.50 -3.40
CA LEU A 8 2.71 -16.97 -3.58
C LEU A 8 2.79 -15.48 -3.87
N LYS A 9 2.54 -15.10 -5.12
CA LYS A 9 2.27 -13.72 -5.48
C LYS A 9 0.86 -13.38 -5.01
N PRO A 10 0.67 -12.37 -4.14
CA PRO A 10 -0.67 -11.89 -3.83
C PRO A 10 -1.34 -11.48 -5.15
N ARG A 11 -2.52 -12.03 -5.40
CA ARG A 11 -3.31 -11.68 -6.58
C ARG A 11 -4.35 -10.65 -6.17
N LEU A 12 -4.46 -9.61 -6.98
CA LEU A 12 -5.57 -8.68 -6.83
C LEU A 12 -6.87 -9.30 -7.36
N PRO A 13 -8.01 -8.86 -6.84
CA PRO A 13 -9.29 -9.08 -7.48
C PRO A 13 -9.28 -8.58 -8.93
N LYS A 14 -10.29 -8.99 -9.71
CA LYS A 14 -10.44 -8.47 -11.08
C LYS A 14 -10.54 -6.95 -11.05
N ILE A 15 -9.90 -6.30 -12.02
CA ILE A 15 -9.97 -4.86 -12.22
C ILE A 15 -11.45 -4.44 -12.30
N GLY A 16 -11.79 -3.34 -11.61
CA GLY A 16 -13.14 -2.79 -11.55
C GLY A 16 -14.02 -3.34 -10.42
N LEU A 17 -13.58 -4.38 -9.70
CA LEU A 17 -14.32 -4.86 -8.50
C LEU A 17 -14.04 -3.96 -7.28
N HIS A 18 -12.79 -3.50 -7.14
CA HIS A 18 -12.33 -2.63 -6.06
C HIS A 18 -11.44 -1.53 -6.65
N PRO A 19 -12.03 -0.40 -7.11
CA PRO A 19 -11.28 0.70 -7.69
C PRO A 19 -10.12 1.21 -6.82
N GLU A 20 -10.29 1.12 -5.50
CA GLU A 20 -9.27 1.46 -4.51
C GLU A 20 -8.00 0.59 -4.58
N LEU A 21 -8.11 -0.66 -5.06
CA LEU A 21 -7.00 -1.59 -5.25
C LEU A 21 -6.42 -1.52 -6.67
N ASP A 22 -7.21 -1.08 -7.66
CA ASP A 22 -6.76 -0.96 -9.05
C ASP A 22 -5.63 0.06 -9.19
N ALA A 23 -5.68 1.13 -8.39
CA ALA A 23 -4.67 2.20 -8.36
C ALA A 23 -3.25 1.68 -8.01
N VAL A 24 -3.12 0.52 -7.38
CA VAL A 24 -1.84 -0.05 -6.94
C VAL A 24 -1.45 -1.32 -7.68
N ALA A 25 -2.20 -1.72 -8.71
CA ALA A 25 -1.96 -2.96 -9.44
C ALA A 25 -0.56 -3.03 -10.08
N SER A 26 -0.04 -1.90 -10.56
CA SER A 26 1.29 -1.79 -11.18
C SER A 26 2.46 -1.94 -10.19
N VAL A 27 2.23 -1.72 -8.90
CA VAL A 27 3.26 -1.73 -7.83
C VAL A 27 3.05 -2.86 -6.82
N MET A 28 2.26 -3.88 -7.17
CA MET A 28 1.89 -4.97 -6.27
C MET A 28 3.04 -5.86 -5.82
N ASN A 29 4.16 -5.83 -6.53
CA ASN A 29 5.42 -6.48 -6.12
C ASN A 29 6.27 -5.63 -5.17
N ARG A 30 5.84 -4.41 -4.84
CA ARG A 30 6.53 -3.48 -3.94
C ARG A 30 5.83 -3.39 -2.60
N LEU A 31 6.53 -2.83 -1.61
CA LEU A 31 6.03 -2.65 -0.25
C LEU A 31 4.68 -1.93 -0.24
N PHE A 32 4.53 -0.84 -1.00
CA PHE A 32 3.29 -0.07 -1.03
C PHE A 32 2.08 -0.89 -1.50
N GLY A 33 2.25 -1.78 -2.49
CA GLY A 33 1.17 -2.67 -2.94
C GLY A 33 0.73 -3.64 -1.85
N GLN A 34 1.69 -4.24 -1.14
CA GLN A 34 1.41 -5.14 -0.01
C GLN A 34 0.71 -4.41 1.15
N LEU A 35 1.19 -3.22 1.51
CA LEU A 35 0.58 -2.38 2.53
C LEU A 35 -0.83 -1.93 2.14
N THR A 36 -1.11 -1.72 0.85
CA THR A 36 -2.45 -1.36 0.38
C THR A 36 -3.44 -2.52 0.56
N ILE A 37 -3.01 -3.76 0.36
CA ILE A 37 -3.84 -4.93 0.68
C ILE A 37 -4.14 -4.99 2.18
N VAL A 38 -3.13 -4.77 3.03
CA VAL A 38 -3.32 -4.73 4.48
C VAL A 38 -4.31 -3.64 4.87
N GLN A 39 -4.13 -2.42 4.35
CA GLN A 39 -5.00 -1.28 4.59
C GLN A 39 -6.45 -1.57 4.15
N TYR A 40 -6.63 -2.15 2.96
CA TYR A 40 -7.93 -2.58 2.47
C TYR A 40 -8.60 -3.58 3.41
N LEU A 41 -7.86 -4.59 3.89
CA LEU A 41 -8.40 -5.58 4.82
C LEU A 41 -8.75 -4.97 6.18
N LEU A 42 -7.93 -4.07 6.72
CA LEU A 42 -8.24 -3.35 7.96
C LEU A 42 -9.54 -2.57 7.84
N VAL A 43 -9.72 -1.83 6.74
CA VAL A 43 -10.93 -1.03 6.48
C VAL A 43 -12.15 -1.92 6.26
N LYS A 44 -12.07 -2.93 5.38
CA LYS A 44 -13.24 -3.77 5.04
C LYS A 44 -13.67 -4.68 6.18
N LEU A 45 -12.73 -5.17 6.98
CA LEU A 45 -13.03 -6.03 8.13
C LEU A 45 -13.31 -5.22 9.41
N ASN A 46 -13.10 -3.89 9.37
CA ASN A 46 -13.23 -2.98 10.50
C ASN A 46 -12.40 -3.43 11.72
N ILE A 47 -11.12 -3.72 11.50
CA ILE A 47 -10.20 -4.22 12.52
C ILE A 47 -9.12 -3.19 12.80
N GLY A 48 -8.95 -2.85 14.09
CA GLY A 48 -7.88 -1.97 14.54
C GLY A 48 -8.06 -0.51 14.11
N ASP A 49 -6.95 0.22 14.06
CA ASP A 49 -6.92 1.63 13.65
C ASP A 49 -6.45 1.74 12.19
N ALA A 50 -7.39 2.06 11.29
CA ALA A 50 -7.12 2.25 9.88
C ALA A 50 -6.30 3.53 9.58
N ALA A 51 -6.20 4.49 10.51
CA ALA A 51 -5.41 5.70 10.33
C ALA A 51 -3.92 5.51 10.68
N LEU A 52 -3.58 4.44 11.40
CA LEU A 52 -2.20 4.15 11.84
C LEU A 52 -1.25 3.99 10.63
N LEU A 53 -1.61 3.13 9.67
CA LEU A 53 -0.75 2.82 8.52
C LEU A 53 -0.52 4.05 7.62
N PRO A 54 -1.57 4.82 7.23
CA PRO A 54 -1.39 6.09 6.53
C PRO A 54 -0.49 7.07 7.28
N SER A 55 -0.66 7.20 8.60
CA SER A 55 0.14 8.11 9.44
C SER A 55 1.62 7.70 9.51
N VAL A 56 1.91 6.40 9.56
CA VAL A 56 3.28 5.88 9.54
C VAL A 56 3.96 6.13 8.19
N ILE A 57 3.25 5.92 7.08
CA ILE A 57 3.81 6.26 5.75
C ILE A 57 4.04 7.76 5.62
N ALA A 58 3.12 8.60 6.11
CA ALA A 58 3.25 10.05 6.06
C ALA A 58 4.41 10.60 6.91
N SER A 59 4.75 9.92 8.02
CA SER A 59 5.90 10.29 8.87
C SER A 59 7.23 9.69 8.41
N TYR A 60 7.24 8.86 7.36
CA TYR A 60 8.47 8.27 6.86
C TYR A 60 9.40 9.34 6.28
N PRO A 61 10.66 9.42 6.73
CA PRO A 61 11.55 10.50 6.35
C PRO A 61 11.92 10.39 4.86
N ILE A 62 11.84 11.51 4.15
CA ILE A 62 12.37 11.64 2.79
C ILE A 62 13.88 11.84 2.92
N LEU A 63 14.63 10.74 2.79
CA LEU A 63 16.09 10.76 2.77
C LEU A 63 16.58 10.58 1.33
N GLU A 64 17.48 11.45 0.86
CA GLU A 64 18.06 11.38 -0.50
C GLU A 64 18.60 10.00 -0.93
N PRO A 65 19.28 9.21 -0.07
CA PRO A 65 19.72 7.86 -0.49
C PRO A 65 18.57 6.86 -0.65
N LEU A 66 17.35 7.18 -0.19
CA LEU A 66 16.20 6.29 -0.23
C LEU A 66 14.90 7.04 -0.58
N PRO A 67 14.70 7.40 -1.86
CA PRO A 67 13.49 8.09 -2.28
C PRO A 67 12.24 7.22 -2.05
N PRO A 68 11.08 7.80 -1.68
CA PRO A 68 9.82 7.07 -1.49
C PRO A 68 9.38 6.21 -2.67
N SER A 69 9.81 6.56 -3.89
CA SER A 69 9.60 5.78 -5.12
C SER A 69 10.19 4.36 -5.04
N HIS A 70 11.25 4.14 -4.26
CA HIS A 70 11.80 2.80 -4.01
C HIS A 70 10.83 1.91 -3.23
N LEU A 71 10.01 2.50 -2.35
CA LEU A 71 8.95 1.79 -1.64
C LEU A 71 7.75 1.48 -2.55
N GLY A 72 7.71 2.05 -3.75
CA GLY A 72 6.60 1.92 -4.69
C GLY A 72 5.43 2.85 -4.37
N ILE A 73 5.63 3.87 -3.54
CA ILE A 73 4.62 4.87 -3.21
C ILE A 73 4.45 5.80 -4.43
N PRO A 74 3.27 5.85 -5.05
CA PRO A 74 2.99 6.79 -6.13
C PRO A 74 2.86 8.22 -5.58
N GLU A 75 3.21 9.25 -6.35
CA GLU A 75 3.21 10.65 -5.87
C GLU A 75 1.85 11.10 -5.32
N ASN A 76 0.75 10.62 -5.92
CA ASN A 76 -0.62 10.99 -5.57
C ASN A 76 -1.32 9.94 -4.70
N TRP A 77 -0.58 9.13 -3.94
CA TRP A 77 -1.12 8.05 -3.11
C TRP A 77 -2.22 8.49 -2.13
N GLN A 78 -2.16 9.72 -1.62
CA GLN A 78 -3.13 10.31 -0.69
C GLN A 78 -4.51 10.56 -1.31
N GLN A 79 -4.61 10.59 -2.64
CA GLN A 79 -5.90 10.69 -3.34
C GLN A 79 -6.70 9.38 -3.28
N ASN A 80 -6.05 8.26 -2.91
CA ASN A 80 -6.73 7.00 -2.72
C ASN A 80 -7.51 7.04 -1.39
N PRO A 81 -8.83 6.75 -1.37
CA PRO A 81 -9.65 6.78 -0.15
C PRO A 81 -9.14 5.86 0.98
N LEU A 82 -8.42 4.78 0.66
CA LEU A 82 -7.81 3.91 1.66
C LEU A 82 -6.68 4.58 2.46
N TRP A 83 -6.07 5.60 1.86
CA TRP A 83 -4.85 6.25 2.32
C TRP A 83 -5.04 7.71 2.70
N SER A 84 -6.22 8.28 2.45
CA SER A 84 -6.58 9.61 2.88
C SER A 84 -6.64 9.65 4.41
N ILE A 85 -5.83 10.53 5.01
CA ILE A 85 -5.85 10.78 6.45
C ILE A 85 -6.99 11.79 6.68
N ASN A 86 -8.06 11.35 7.33
CA ASN A 86 -9.10 12.24 7.86
C ASN A 86 -8.69 12.82 9.21
#